data_AF-A0A2Z7A8A3-F1
#
_entry.id   AF-A0A2Z7A8A3-F1
#
_cell.length_a   1.000
_cell.length_b   1.000
_cell.length_c   1.000
_cell.angle_alpha   90.00
_cell.angle_beta   90.00
_cell.angle_gamma   90.00
#
_symmetry.space_group_name_H-M   'P 1'
#
loop_
_entity.id
_entity.type
_entity.pdbx_description
1 polymer ?
#
loop_
_entity_poly.entity_id
_entity_poly.type
_entity_poly.pdbx_seq_one_letter_code
_entity_poly.pdbx_strand_id
1 'polypeptide(L)'
;MATLAIPIADAHEVFDPNVVKLVRDARGRALYFSRAPLPWARDAFAANREAVPAGVPFLRHIGIYAYRAGFLAQYARLARTPLEQAESLEQLRVLEHGHAIAVRLTPEPFPPGIDTEADLVRAGQWLQAQG
;
A
#
# COMPACT_ATOMS: atom_id res chain seq x y z
N MET A 1 -1.63 -14.64 -5.06
CA MET A 1 -1.04 -13.35 -5.45
C MET A 1 -0.12 -12.88 -4.33
N ALA A 2 0.86 -12.04 -4.63
CA ALA A 2 1.71 -11.39 -3.63
C ALA A 2 2.02 -9.94 -4.03
N THR A 3 2.36 -9.10 -3.05
CA THR A 3 2.80 -7.70 -3.21
C THR A 3 3.87 -7.35 -2.18
N LEU A 4 4.45 -6.16 -2.31
CA LEU A 4 5.41 -5.57 -1.37
C LEU A 4 4.80 -4.40 -0.60
N ALA A 5 5.42 -4.10 0.54
CA ALA A 5 5.12 -2.94 1.35
C ALA A 5 6.41 -2.31 1.90
N ILE A 6 6.35 -1.04 2.28
CA ILE A 6 7.42 -0.35 3.01
C ILE A 6 6.84 0.27 4.29
N PRO A 7 7.59 0.29 5.41
CA PRO A 7 7.18 1.05 6.59
C PRO A 7 6.97 2.53 6.27
N ILE A 8 5.96 3.13 6.86
CA ILE A 8 5.75 4.58 6.79
C ILE A 8 6.50 5.23 7.95
N ALA A 9 7.33 6.23 7.65
CA ALA A 9 8.10 6.99 8.63
C ALA A 9 7.56 8.42 8.86
N ASP A 10 6.80 8.96 7.91
CA ASP A 10 6.18 10.27 7.99
C ASP A 10 4.67 10.15 8.29
N ALA A 11 4.19 10.91 9.27
CA ALA A 11 2.78 10.94 9.63
C ALA A 11 1.92 11.48 8.48
N HIS A 12 2.45 12.40 7.67
CA HIS A 12 1.73 12.94 6.52
C HIS A 12 1.35 11.83 5.52
N GLU A 13 2.25 10.87 5.27
CA GLU A 13 1.97 9.70 4.42
C GLU A 13 0.86 8.79 4.98
N VAL A 14 0.70 8.72 6.31
CA VAL A 14 -0.38 7.92 6.93
C VAL A 14 -1.75 8.49 6.55
N PHE A 15 -1.88 9.82 6.53
CA PHE A 15 -3.13 10.53 6.25
C PHE A 15 -3.32 10.91 4.77
N ASP A 16 -2.29 10.81 3.94
CA ASP A 16 -2.38 11.07 2.50
C ASP A 16 -3.21 9.97 1.78
N PRO A 17 -4.36 10.29 1.16
CA PRO A 17 -5.19 9.31 0.46
C PRO A 17 -4.57 8.77 -0.84
N ASN A 18 -3.50 9.39 -1.35
CA ASN A 18 -2.73 8.89 -2.48
C ASN A 18 -1.76 7.77 -2.04
N VAL A 19 -1.36 7.78 -0.77
CA VAL A 19 -0.61 6.68 -0.16
C VAL A 19 -1.59 5.58 0.24
N VAL A 20 -1.51 4.43 -0.43
CA VAL A 20 -2.33 3.27 -0.07
C VAL A 20 -1.72 2.58 1.13
N LYS A 21 -2.47 2.49 2.22
CA LYS A 21 -2.07 1.78 3.44
C LYS A 21 -2.55 0.33 3.39
N LEU A 22 -1.84 -0.57 4.06
CA LEU A 22 -2.28 -1.95 4.26
C LEU A 22 -2.01 -2.44 5.68
N VAL A 23 -2.84 -3.39 6.13
CA VAL A 23 -2.59 -4.21 7.32
C VAL A 23 -2.46 -5.67 6.92
N ARG A 24 -1.64 -6.43 7.65
CA ARG A 24 -1.40 -7.85 7.40
C ARG A 24 -1.45 -8.66 8.68
N ASP A 25 -1.79 -9.94 8.55
CA ASP A 25 -1.75 -10.90 9.65
C ASP A 25 -0.31 -11.30 10.02
N ALA A 26 -0.16 -12.06 11.12
CA ALA A 26 1.13 -12.56 11.58
C ALA A 26 1.82 -13.52 10.58
N ARG A 27 1.09 -14.06 9.60
CA ARG A 27 1.64 -14.92 8.51
C ARG A 27 2.04 -14.09 7.29
N GLY A 28 1.91 -12.77 7.38
CA GLY A 28 2.21 -11.83 6.30
C GLY A 28 1.22 -11.92 5.15
N ARG A 29 -0.07 -12.17 5.40
CA ARG A 29 -1.15 -12.05 4.42
C ARG A 29 -1.90 -10.75 4.64
N ALA A 30 -2.23 -10.04 3.56
CA ALA A 30 -3.04 -8.83 3.66
C ALA A 30 -4.38 -9.14 4.32
N LEU A 31 -4.75 -8.33 5.31
CA LEU A 31 -6.09 -8.29 5.87
C LEU A 31 -6.94 -7.26 5.12
N TYR A 32 -6.36 -6.10 4.80
CA TYR A 32 -7.04 -5.04 4.06
C TYR A 32 -6.06 -4.02 3.46
N PHE A 33 -6.52 -3.32 2.42
CA PHE A 33 -5.87 -2.15 1.80
C PHE A 33 -6.86 -0.99 1.81
N SER A 34 -6.41 0.23 2.06
CA SER A 34 -7.28 1.40 1.95
C SER A 34 -6.50 2.70 1.87
N ARG A 35 -7.16 3.72 1.32
CA ARG A 35 -6.68 5.11 1.31
C ARG A 35 -6.87 5.79 2.66
N ALA A 36 -7.73 5.26 3.52
CA ALA A 36 -7.89 5.71 4.90
C ALA A 36 -6.65 5.35 5.75
N PRO A 37 -6.37 6.11 6.83
CA PRO A 37 -5.29 5.80 7.76
C PRO A 37 -5.57 4.47 8.47
N LEU A 38 -4.65 3.50 8.35
CA LEU A 38 -4.78 2.21 9.01
C LEU A 38 -3.41 1.59 9.35
N PRO A 39 -3.30 0.89 10.50
CA PRO A 39 -4.33 0.78 11.53
C PRO A 39 -4.56 2.12 12.26
N TRP A 40 -5.79 2.35 12.76
CA TRP A 40 -6.05 3.57 13.53
C TRP A 40 -5.45 3.45 14.93
N ALA A 41 -4.41 4.25 15.22
CA ALA A 41 -3.76 4.29 16.54
C ALA A 41 -4.58 5.15 17.52
N ARG A 42 -5.67 4.59 18.06
CA ARG A 42 -6.71 5.29 18.85
C ARG A 42 -6.16 6.34 19.82
N ASP A 43 -5.31 5.93 20.75
CA ASP A 43 -4.85 6.80 21.84
C ASP A 43 -3.80 7.80 21.36
N ALA A 44 -2.88 7.36 20.49
CA ALA A 44 -1.84 8.22 19.96
C ALA A 44 -2.41 9.34 19.07
N PHE A 45 -3.30 9.00 18.13
CA PHE A 45 -3.93 9.98 17.23
C PHE A 45 -5.04 10.83 17.87
N ALA A 46 -5.48 10.47 19.08
CA ALA A 46 -6.27 11.37 19.90
C ALA A 46 -5.41 12.47 20.53
N ALA A 47 -4.14 12.18 20.84
CA ALA A 47 -3.21 13.13 21.42
C ALA A 47 -2.47 13.98 20.37
N ASN A 48 -1.93 13.34 19.32
CA ASN A 48 -1.15 14.01 18.28
C ASN A 48 -1.20 13.21 16.95
N ARG A 49 -1.42 13.90 15.83
CA ARG A 49 -1.43 13.32 14.48
C ARG A 49 -0.22 13.69 13.62
N GLU A 50 0.69 14.51 14.15
CA GLU A 50 1.89 14.99 13.45
C GLU A 50 3.06 14.01 13.53
N ALA A 51 2.93 12.88 14.23
CA ALA A 51 3.99 11.90 14.39
C ALA A 51 3.46 10.47 14.19
N VAL A 52 4.28 9.60 13.58
CA VAL A 52 4.01 8.17 13.51
C VAL A 52 4.16 7.56 14.91
N PRO A 53 3.11 6.96 15.48
CA PRO A 53 3.16 6.36 16.81
C PRO A 53 4.15 5.20 16.87
N ALA A 54 5.01 5.19 17.90
CA ALA A 54 5.97 4.12 18.11
C ALA A 54 5.27 2.76 18.30
N GLY A 55 5.80 1.72 17.65
CA GLY A 55 5.31 0.35 17.77
C GLY A 55 4.06 0.02 16.94
N VAL A 56 3.47 0.99 16.23
CA VAL A 56 2.34 0.75 15.33
C VAL A 56 2.85 0.46 13.91
N PRO A 57 2.51 -0.68 13.29
CA PRO A 57 3.09 -1.11 12.03
C PRO A 57 2.38 -0.46 10.83
N PHE A 58 2.58 0.84 10.62
CA PHE A 58 2.10 1.51 9.41
C PHE A 58 2.87 1.04 8.18
N LEU A 59 2.14 0.57 7.16
CA LEU A 59 2.71 0.05 5.93
C LEU A 59 2.08 0.76 4.73
N ARG A 60 2.94 1.27 3.85
CA ARG A 60 2.59 1.73 2.51
C ARG A 60 2.68 0.56 1.54
N HIS A 61 1.61 0.35 0.78
CA HIS A 61 1.59 -0.60 -0.33
C HIS A 61 2.50 -0.12 -1.47
N ILE A 62 3.24 -1.05 -2.08
CA ILE A 62 3.99 -0.81 -3.32
C ILE A 62 3.22 -1.49 -4.46
N GLY A 63 2.92 -0.75 -5.53
CA GLY A 63 2.16 -1.22 -6.70
C GLY A 63 2.88 -2.24 -7.59
N ILE A 64 3.53 -3.25 -7.00
CA ILE A 64 4.15 -4.37 -7.69
C ILE A 64 3.50 -5.67 -7.25
N TYR A 65 3.13 -6.50 -8.21
CA TYR A 65 2.43 -7.74 -7.95
C TYR A 65 3.13 -8.95 -8.55
N ALA A 66 3.05 -10.07 -7.83
CA ALA A 66 3.39 -11.39 -8.32
C ALA A 66 2.16 -12.29 -8.34
N TYR A 67 1.95 -13.00 -9.45
CA TYR A 67 0.82 -13.89 -9.65
C TYR A 67 1.22 -15.15 -10.40
N ARG A 68 0.50 -16.25 -10.13
CA ARG A 68 0.55 -17.45 -10.98
C ARG A 68 -0.26 -17.18 -12.24
N ALA A 69 0.20 -17.62 -13.40
CA ALA A 69 -0.48 -17.39 -14.68
C ALA A 69 -1.96 -17.83 -14.66
N GLY A 70 -2.25 -19.02 -14.13
CA GLY A 70 -3.63 -19.50 -14.00
C GLY A 70 -4.50 -18.63 -13.08
N PHE A 71 -3.92 -18.06 -12.02
CA PHE A 71 -4.64 -17.14 -11.15
C PHE A 71 -4.92 -15.80 -11.84
N LEU A 72 -4.00 -15.28 -12.65
CA LEU A 72 -4.24 -14.05 -13.41
C LEU A 72 -5.43 -14.20 -14.37
N ALA A 73 -5.51 -15.33 -15.07
CA ALA A 73 -6.63 -15.63 -15.96
C ALA A 73 -7.98 -15.73 -15.21
N GLN A 74 -7.96 -16.28 -13.99
CA GLN A 74 -9.13 -16.30 -13.11
C GLN A 74 -9.50 -14.89 -12.64
N TYR A 75 -8.52 -14.12 -12.15
CA TYR A 75 -8.70 -12.75 -11.65
C TYR A 75 -9.36 -11.84 -12.69
N ALA A 76 -8.92 -11.92 -13.95
CA ALA A 76 -9.49 -11.15 -15.06
C ALA A 76 -11.00 -11.41 -15.30
N ARG A 77 -11.53 -12.54 -14.81
CA ARG A 77 -12.95 -12.91 -14.92
C ARG A 77 -13.76 -12.56 -13.67
N LEU A 78 -13.12 -12.17 -12.57
CA LEU A 78 -13.81 -11.80 -11.35
C LEU A 78 -14.54 -10.48 -11.57
N ALA A 79 -15.81 -10.44 -11.18
CA ALA A 79 -16.61 -9.22 -11.19
C ALA A 79 -16.02 -8.19 -10.24
N ARG A 80 -16.09 -6.92 -10.63
CA ARG A 80 -15.71 -5.79 -9.77
C ARG A 80 -16.56 -5.79 -8.51
N THR A 81 -15.95 -5.44 -7.39
CA THR A 81 -16.58 -5.53 -6.08
C THR A 81 -16.78 -4.14 -5.45
N PRO A 82 -17.71 -4.00 -4.49
CA PRO A 82 -17.99 -2.69 -3.89
C PRO A 82 -16.78 -2.02 -3.25
N LEU A 83 -15.91 -2.73 -2.53
CA LEU A 83 -14.74 -2.09 -1.89
C LEU A 83 -13.69 -1.68 -2.92
N GLU A 84 -13.44 -2.51 -3.94
CA GLU A 84 -12.61 -2.11 -5.09
C GLU A 84 -13.09 -0.79 -5.71
N GLN A 85 -14.41 -0.65 -5.92
CA GLN A 85 -14.98 0.54 -6.55
C GLN A 85 -14.90 1.76 -5.63
N ALA A 86 -15.20 1.59 -4.33
CA ALA A 86 -15.19 2.68 -3.36
C ALA A 86 -13.77 3.22 -3.10
N GLU A 87 -12.79 2.33 -2.94
CA GLU A 87 -11.40 2.70 -2.68
C GLU A 87 -10.61 2.97 -3.97
N SER A 88 -11.14 2.58 -5.13
CA SER A 88 -10.40 2.55 -6.40
C SER A 88 -9.08 1.78 -6.25
N LEU A 89 -9.17 0.54 -5.74
CA LEU A 89 -8.06 -0.36 -5.45
C LEU A 89 -8.36 -1.79 -5.95
N GLU A 90 -7.78 -2.17 -7.08
CA GLU A 90 -8.06 -3.42 -7.79
C GLU A 90 -7.78 -4.69 -6.96
N GLN A 91 -6.78 -4.64 -6.08
CA GLN A 91 -6.42 -5.76 -5.21
C GLN A 91 -7.49 -6.09 -4.17
N LEU A 92 -8.44 -5.19 -3.89
CA LEU A 92 -9.57 -5.50 -3.01
C LEU A 92 -10.52 -6.51 -3.64
N ARG A 93 -10.63 -6.55 -4.97
CA ARG A 93 -11.39 -7.59 -5.68
C ARG A 93 -10.88 -8.99 -5.34
N VAL A 94 -9.56 -9.14 -5.21
CA VAL A 94 -8.94 -10.42 -4.83
C VAL A 94 -9.36 -10.82 -3.42
N LEU A 95 -9.34 -9.89 -2.46
CA LEU A 95 -9.73 -10.16 -1.08
C LEU A 95 -11.23 -10.44 -0.93
N GLU A 96 -12.09 -9.66 -1.59
CA GLU A 96 -13.55 -9.80 -1.51
C GLU A 96 -14.05 -11.12 -2.13
N HIS A 97 -13.36 -11.66 -3.14
CA HIS A 97 -13.61 -13.00 -3.67
C HIS A 97 -12.95 -14.13 -2.86
N GLY A 98 -12.41 -13.82 -1.66
CA GLY A 98 -11.90 -14.82 -0.72
C GLY A 98 -10.49 -15.32 -1.00
N HIS A 99 -9.75 -14.69 -1.91
CA HIS A 99 -8.37 -15.06 -2.21
C HIS A 99 -7.38 -14.32 -1.31
N ALA A 100 -6.28 -15.00 -0.98
CA ALA A 100 -5.21 -14.42 -0.17
C ALA A 100 -4.16 -13.68 -1.01
N ILE A 101 -3.67 -12.57 -0.46
CA ILE A 101 -2.51 -11.82 -0.98
C ILE A 101 -1.39 -11.91 0.04
N ALA A 102 -0.26 -12.50 -0.33
CA ALA A 102 0.94 -12.46 0.50
C ALA A 102 1.59 -11.07 0.43
N VAL A 103 2.01 -10.52 1.57
CA VAL A 103 2.68 -9.23 1.67
C VAL A 103 4.05 -9.43 2.29
N ARG A 104 5.10 -8.96 1.62
CA ARG A 104 6.46 -8.90 2.15
C ARG A 104 6.93 -7.45 2.24
N LEU A 105 7.88 -7.20 3.14
CA LEU A 105 8.54 -5.91 3.16
C LEU A 105 9.53 -5.87 1.99
N THR A 106 9.69 -4.72 1.36
CA THR A 106 10.74 -4.52 0.36
C THR A 106 12.11 -4.80 0.99
N PRO A 107 13.02 -5.53 0.32
CA PRO A 107 14.36 -5.80 0.83
C PRO A 107 15.28 -4.58 0.76
N GLU A 108 14.92 -3.58 -0.06
CA GLU A 108 15.66 -2.36 -0.29
C GLU A 108 14.72 -1.14 -0.37
N PRO A 109 15.22 0.09 -0.16
CA PRO A 109 14.41 1.30 -0.33
C PRO A 109 13.76 1.33 -1.70
N PHE A 110 12.44 1.48 -1.73
CA PHE A 110 11.69 1.56 -2.98
C PHE A 110 11.41 3.03 -3.32
N PRO A 111 11.86 3.54 -4.48
CA PRO A 111 11.67 4.92 -4.83
C PRO A 111 10.17 5.26 -4.91
N PRO A 112 9.78 6.50 -4.57
CA PRO A 112 8.40 6.92 -4.71
C PRO A 112 7.96 6.85 -6.18
N GLY A 113 6.66 6.60 -6.40
CA GLY A 113 6.07 6.67 -7.74
C GLY A 113 6.15 8.08 -8.33
N ILE A 114 5.89 8.17 -9.63
CA ILE A 114 5.75 9.44 -10.34
C ILE A 114 4.28 9.58 -10.73
N ASP A 115 3.51 10.25 -9.86
CA ASP A 115 2.07 10.42 -10.03
C ASP A 115 1.69 11.91 -10.25
N THR A 116 2.60 12.83 -9.91
CA THR A 116 2.44 14.28 -10.05
C THR A 116 3.63 14.93 -10.77
N GLU A 117 3.44 16.18 -11.23
CA GLU A 117 4.53 16.98 -11.81
C GLU A 117 5.70 17.17 -10.81
N ALA A 118 5.39 17.34 -9.52
CA ALA A 118 6.41 17.45 -8.49
C ALA A 118 7.24 16.17 -8.35
N ASP A 119 6.61 15.00 -8.52
CA ASP A 119 7.33 13.73 -8.48
C ASP A 119 8.26 13.57 -9.69
N LEU A 120 7.85 14.05 -10.87
CA LEU A 120 8.67 14.04 -12.08
C LEU A 120 9.93 14.90 -11.90
N VAL A 121 9.77 16.13 -11.38
CA VAL A 121 10.90 17.03 -11.08
C VAL A 121 11.87 16.38 -10.09
N ARG A 122 11.34 15.79 -9.00
CA ARG A 122 12.15 15.07 -8.01
C ARG A 122 12.92 13.90 -8.61
N ALA A 123 12.27 13.09 -9.45
CA ALA A 123 12.90 11.96 -10.13
C ALA A 123 14.00 12.43 -11.10
N GLY A 124 13.78 13.53 -11.82
CA GLY A 124 14.78 14.14 -12.71
C GLY A 124 16.03 14.62 -11.97
N GLN A 125 15.85 15.30 -10.83
CA GLN A 125 16.98 15.72 -9.97
C GLN A 125 17.78 14.53 -9.45
N TRP A 126 17.09 13.46 -9.04
CA TRP A 126 17.74 12.24 -8.57
C TRP A 126 18.58 11.57 -9.66
N LEU A 127 18.06 11.47 -10.90
CA LEU A 127 18.80 10.90 -12.03
C LEU A 127 20.06 11.71 -12.36
N GLN A 128 19.98 13.04 -12.33
CA GLN A 128 21.12 13.92 -12.59
C GLN A 128 22.22 13.79 -11.52
N ALA A 129 21.85 13.54 -10.26
CA ALA A 129 22.80 13.34 -9.17
C ALA A 129 23.50 11.96 -9.18
N GLN A 130 23.06 11.03 -10.05
CA GLN A 130 23.68 9.71 -10.21
C GLN A 130 24.70 9.62 -11.36
N GLY A 131 24.78 10.65 -12.22
CA GLY A 131 25.76 10.77 -13.30
C GLY A 131 26.96 11.61 -12.91
#